data_AF-A0A2I1HQ89-F1
#
_entry.id   AF-A0A2I1HQ89-F1
#
_cell.length_a   1.000
_cell.length_b   1.000
_cell.length_c   1.000
_cell.angle_alpha   90.00
_cell.angle_beta   90.00
_cell.angle_gamma   90.00
#
_symmetry.space_group_name_H-M   'P 1'
#
loop_
_entity.id
_entity.type
_entity.pdbx_description
1 polymer ?
#
loop_
_entity_poly.entity_id
_entity_poly.type
_entity_poly.pdbx_seq_one_letter_code
_entity_poly.pdbx_strand_id
1 'polypeptide(L)'
;MEAHQQFNFIDPLWIPSSGAGSLCPDDKIKEIIDIVKRHATMHPLIPVAKNTFWNSAQIYQHCIQEMYQFCYNHNFSKLWGYLWINWYNKKDWKLFARSAYSSAMPLARTTMITESHWRVLKYNYKYNYNRPRLDRLTQILVEQLVPDF
;
A
#
# COMPACT_ATOMS: atom_id res chain seq x y z
N MET A 1 -0.34 20.14 -5.00
CA MET A 1 -1.54 21.00 -4.93
C MET A 1 -2.81 20.22 -4.61
N GLU A 2 -3.03 19.00 -5.14
CA GLU A 2 -4.26 18.22 -4.84
C GLU A 2 -4.46 17.86 -3.36
N ALA A 3 -3.39 17.58 -2.60
CA ALA A 3 -3.50 17.12 -1.21
C ALA A 3 -4.12 18.17 -0.27
N HIS A 4 -3.63 19.41 -0.32
CA HIS A 4 -4.15 20.52 0.50
C HIS A 4 -5.59 20.88 0.13
N GLN A 5 -5.97 20.78 -1.15
CA GLN A 5 -7.35 21.00 -1.59
C GLN A 5 -8.33 19.96 -1.01
N GLN A 6 -7.85 18.75 -0.74
CA GLN A 6 -8.66 17.69 -0.12
C GLN A 6 -8.62 17.73 1.41
N PHE A 7 -7.51 18.19 1.99
CA PHE A 7 -7.28 18.17 3.43
C PHE A 7 -6.63 19.47 3.91
N ASN A 8 -7.42 20.29 4.59
CA ASN A 8 -7.01 21.63 5.06
C ASN A 8 -5.86 21.61 6.09
N PHE A 9 -5.60 20.46 6.73
CA PHE A 9 -4.53 20.31 7.71
C PHE A 9 -3.14 20.11 7.09
N ILE A 10 -3.05 19.90 5.77
CA ILE A 10 -1.77 19.71 5.09
C ILE A 10 -1.19 21.09 4.77
N ASP A 11 -0.02 21.42 5.31
CA ASP A 11 0.68 22.67 5.01
C ASP A 11 1.13 22.71 3.54
N PRO A 12 0.65 23.66 2.71
CA PRO A 12 1.03 23.78 1.31
C PRO A 12 2.47 24.24 1.10
N LEU A 13 3.11 24.84 2.12
CA LEU A 13 4.49 25.32 2.07
C LEU A 13 5.49 24.21 2.40
N TRP A 14 5.03 23.10 2.96
CA TRP A 14 5.88 21.97 3.33
C TRP A 14 6.17 21.05 2.14
N ILE A 15 7.12 21.46 1.31
CA ILE A 15 7.50 20.81 0.04
C ILE A 15 8.77 19.95 0.23
N PRO A 16 8.89 18.79 -0.45
CA PRO A 16 10.12 18.00 -0.46
C PRO A 16 11.35 18.82 -0.88
N SER A 17 12.41 18.80 -0.07
CA SER A 17 13.68 19.42 -0.45
C SER A 17 14.34 18.62 -1.58
N SER A 18 14.90 19.30 -2.60
CA SER A 18 15.45 18.67 -3.81
C SER A 18 16.80 17.95 -3.62
N GLY A 19 17.23 17.72 -2.38
CA GLY A 19 18.55 17.10 -2.12
C GLY A 19 18.60 15.62 -2.49
N ALA A 20 19.74 15.10 -2.94
CA ALA A 20 19.96 13.65 -3.03
C ALA A 20 20.21 13.10 -1.62
N GLY A 21 19.23 12.41 -1.04
CA GLY A 21 19.34 11.85 0.30
C GLY A 21 18.22 10.86 0.59
N SER A 22 18.48 9.95 1.53
CA SER A 22 17.53 8.91 1.98
C SER A 22 16.15 9.50 2.29
N LEU A 23 15.08 8.75 1.97
CA LEU A 23 13.69 9.12 2.26
C LEU A 23 13.41 9.15 3.78
N CYS A 24 14.05 8.25 4.52
CA CYS A 24 13.83 8.02 5.94
C CYS A 24 15.02 7.23 6.50
N PRO A 25 15.48 7.50 7.73
CA PRO A 25 16.48 6.66 8.39
C PRO A 25 15.89 5.29 8.78
N ASP A 26 16.76 4.27 8.87
CA ASP A 26 16.38 2.85 8.99
C ASP A 26 15.63 2.53 10.30
N ASP A 27 15.89 3.28 11.36
CA ASP A 27 15.27 3.16 12.67
C ASP A 27 13.75 3.43 12.65
N LYS A 28 13.30 4.28 11.71
CA LYS A 28 11.88 4.67 11.57
C LYS A 28 11.10 3.86 10.55
N ILE A 29 11.77 3.07 9.70
CA ILE A 29 11.11 2.28 8.65
C ILE A 29 10.10 1.30 9.24
N LYS A 30 10.45 0.63 10.34
CA LYS A 30 9.55 -0.34 10.98
C LYS A 30 8.24 0.29 11.45
N GLU A 31 8.34 1.47 12.07
CA GLU A 31 7.21 2.23 12.58
C GLU A 31 6.29 2.68 11.43
N ILE A 32 6.85 3.19 10.33
CA ILE A 32 6.10 3.56 9.14
C ILE A 32 5.38 2.36 8.53
N ILE A 33 6.06 1.22 8.40
CA ILE A 33 5.47 0.00 7.86
C ILE A 33 4.28 -0.45 8.71
N ASP A 34 4.38 -0.36 10.04
CA ASP A 34 3.31 -0.77 10.94
C ASP A 34 2.10 0.18 10.86
N ILE A 35 2.33 1.50 10.71
CA ILE A 35 1.29 2.49 10.41
C ILE A 35 0.59 2.15 9.09
N VAL A 36 1.35 1.96 8.01
CA VAL A 36 0.82 1.65 6.67
C VAL A 36 0.01 0.35 6.68
N LYS A 37 0.48 -0.70 7.38
CA LYS A 37 -0.25 -1.96 7.54
C LYS A 37 -1.59 -1.75 8.24
N ARG A 38 -1.63 -0.99 9.34
CA ARG A 38 -2.90 -0.64 10.00
C ARG A 38 -3.85 0.06 9.02
N HIS A 39 -3.36 1.08 8.33
CA HIS A 39 -4.17 1.84 7.37
C HIS A 39 -4.80 0.97 6.28
N ALA A 40 -4.02 0.03 5.74
CA ALA A 40 -4.51 -0.91 4.73
C ALA A 40 -5.65 -1.81 5.24
N THR A 41 -5.63 -2.15 6.53
CA THR A 41 -6.58 -3.11 7.15
C THR A 41 -7.84 -2.49 7.72
N MET A 42 -7.84 -1.18 8.01
CA MET A 42 -9.02 -0.51 8.56
C MET A 42 -10.22 -0.60 7.60
N HIS A 43 -11.41 -0.79 8.18
CA HIS A 43 -12.63 -1.03 7.42
C HIS A 43 -13.87 -0.59 8.20
N PRO A 44 -14.93 -0.06 7.54
CA PRO A 44 -16.13 0.40 8.24
C PRO A 44 -16.89 -0.66 9.05
N LEU A 45 -16.76 -1.93 8.68
CA LEU A 45 -17.36 -3.06 9.41
C LEU A 45 -16.50 -3.57 10.57
N ILE A 46 -15.29 -3.03 10.76
CA ILE A 46 -14.40 -3.41 11.86
C ILE A 46 -14.44 -2.30 12.91
N PRO A 47 -14.77 -2.61 14.17
CA PRO A 47 -14.83 -1.59 15.21
C PRO A 47 -13.43 -1.08 15.54
N VAL A 48 -13.29 0.25 15.65
CA VAL A 48 -12.03 0.92 16.03
C VAL A 48 -11.87 0.97 17.55
N ALA A 49 -12.99 1.08 18.26
CA ALA A 49 -13.10 0.99 19.71
C ALA A 49 -14.40 0.27 20.08
N LYS A 50 -14.64 0.05 21.38
CA LYS A 50 -15.87 -0.60 21.87
C LYS A 50 -17.11 0.04 21.21
N ASN A 51 -17.79 -0.73 20.37
CA ASN A 51 -18.98 -0.36 19.60
C ASN A 51 -18.87 0.93 18.75
N THR A 52 -17.64 1.34 18.39
CA THR A 52 -17.41 2.54 17.57
C THR A 52 -16.96 2.12 16.17
N PHE A 53 -17.76 2.45 15.18
CA PHE A 53 -17.48 2.19 13.77
C PHE A 53 -17.29 3.51 13.03
N TRP A 54 -16.28 3.57 12.18
CA TRP A 54 -16.02 4.73 11.34
C TRP A 54 -16.42 4.46 9.90
N ASN A 55 -16.96 5.46 9.21
CA ASN A 55 -17.21 5.34 7.79
C ASN A 55 -15.89 5.46 6.99
N SER A 56 -15.94 5.12 5.69
CA SER A 56 -14.77 5.14 4.82
C SER A 56 -14.07 6.50 4.74
N ALA A 57 -14.83 7.60 4.80
CA ALA A 57 -14.28 8.95 4.74
C ALA A 57 -13.55 9.31 6.03
N GLN A 58 -14.12 8.98 7.19
CA GLN A 58 -13.50 9.15 8.50
C GLN A 58 -12.20 8.35 8.62
N ILE A 59 -12.21 7.08 8.19
CA ILE A 59 -11.01 6.25 8.16
C ILE A 59 -9.95 6.90 7.26
N TYR A 60 -10.32 7.30 6.04
CA TYR A 60 -9.38 7.90 5.10
C TYR A 60 -8.75 9.19 5.63
N GLN A 61 -9.56 10.09 6.18
CA GLN A 61 -9.07 11.33 6.79
C GLN A 61 -8.14 11.05 7.97
N HIS A 62 -8.50 10.11 8.84
CA HIS A 62 -7.68 9.71 9.98
C HIS A 62 -6.31 9.18 9.55
N CYS A 63 -6.27 8.25 8.58
CA CYS A 63 -5.03 7.68 8.05
C CYS A 63 -4.09 8.74 7.46
N ILE A 64 -4.65 9.67 6.70
CA ILE A 64 -3.87 10.75 6.07
C ILE A 64 -3.33 11.68 7.15
N GLN A 65 -4.16 12.05 8.12
CA GLN A 65 -3.75 12.91 9.22
C GLN A 65 -2.64 12.26 10.06
N GLU A 66 -2.78 10.99 10.44
CA GLU A 66 -1.78 10.25 11.20
C GLU A 66 -0.43 10.19 10.46
N MET A 67 -0.45 9.79 9.18
CA MET A 67 0.78 9.69 8.39
C MET A 67 1.41 11.06 8.11
N TYR A 68 0.59 12.07 7.82
CA TYR A 68 1.07 13.43 7.59
C TYR A 68 1.75 13.99 8.83
N GLN A 69 1.10 13.89 10.01
CA GLN A 69 1.67 14.36 11.27
C GLN A 69 2.96 13.62 11.62
N PHE A 70 3.00 12.30 11.40
CA PHE A 70 4.23 11.51 11.59
C PHE A 70 5.39 12.05 10.75
N CYS A 71 5.17 12.22 9.44
CA CYS A 71 6.19 12.74 8.54
C CYS A 71 6.53 14.21 8.86
N TYR A 72 5.57 15.03 9.25
CA TYR A 72 5.78 16.45 9.57
C TYR A 72 6.64 16.61 10.83
N ASN A 73 6.32 15.88 11.90
CA ASN A 73 7.05 15.93 13.17
C ASN A 73 8.51 15.48 13.04
N HIS A 74 8.79 14.58 12.10
CA HIS A 74 10.14 14.08 11.82
C HIS A 74 10.82 14.77 10.62
N ASN A 75 10.18 15.79 10.02
CA ASN A 75 10.66 16.51 8.84
C ASN A 75 10.94 15.60 7.61
N PHE A 76 10.12 14.57 7.40
CA PHE A 76 10.20 13.64 6.27
C PHE A 76 9.31 14.07 5.09
N SER A 77 9.54 15.28 4.57
CA SER A 77 8.75 15.84 3.45
C SER A 77 8.80 15.00 2.18
N LYS A 78 9.97 14.44 1.83
CA LYS A 78 10.13 13.53 0.68
C LYS A 78 9.36 12.23 0.85
N LEU A 79 9.42 11.63 2.04
CA LEU A 79 8.67 10.42 2.34
C LEU A 79 7.17 10.69 2.21
N TRP A 80 6.68 11.81 2.75
CA TRP A 80 5.29 12.21 2.59
C TRP A 80 4.88 12.34 1.12
N GLY A 81 5.68 13.03 0.31
CA GLY A 81 5.43 13.16 -1.13
C GLY A 81 5.38 11.81 -1.84
N TYR A 82 6.32 10.91 -1.53
CA TYR A 82 6.35 9.54 -2.05
C TYR A 82 5.11 8.74 -1.63
N LEU A 83 4.74 8.80 -0.34
CA LEU A 83 3.58 8.09 0.19
C LEU A 83 2.27 8.60 -0.41
N TRP A 84 2.14 9.93 -0.58
CA TRP A 84 0.99 10.55 -1.20
C TRP A 84 0.78 10.06 -2.63
N ILE A 85 1.82 10.12 -3.46
CA ILE A 85 1.74 9.74 -4.88
C ILE A 85 1.37 8.26 -5.05
N ASN A 86 1.84 7.38 -4.17
CA ASN A 86 1.70 5.92 -4.37
C ASN A 86 0.53 5.28 -3.61
N TRP A 87 0.14 5.79 -2.44
CA TRP A 87 -0.88 5.12 -1.60
C TRP A 87 -1.99 6.03 -1.09
N TYR A 88 -1.67 7.28 -0.70
CA TYR A 88 -2.63 8.15 -0.03
C TYR A 88 -3.40 9.09 -0.96
N ASN A 89 -3.06 9.18 -2.25
CA ASN A 89 -3.91 9.83 -3.23
C ASN A 89 -5.22 9.04 -3.37
N LYS A 90 -6.34 9.73 -3.58
CA LYS A 90 -7.67 9.14 -3.74
C LYS A 90 -7.72 8.05 -4.82
N LYS A 91 -6.97 8.23 -5.91
CA LYS A 91 -6.91 7.27 -7.03
C LYS A 91 -6.28 5.95 -6.61
N ASP A 92 -5.25 5.98 -5.78
CA ASP A 92 -4.49 4.78 -5.37
C ASP A 92 -5.00 4.21 -4.04
N TRP A 93 -5.61 5.06 -3.21
CA TRP A 93 -6.26 4.64 -1.96
C TRP A 93 -7.28 3.53 -2.20
N LYS A 94 -8.04 3.60 -3.29
CA LYS A 94 -9.01 2.55 -3.65
C LYS A 94 -8.39 1.19 -3.95
N LEU A 95 -7.13 1.18 -4.38
CA LEU A 95 -6.38 -0.05 -4.69
C LEU A 95 -5.65 -0.57 -3.44
N PHE A 96 -5.29 0.33 -2.54
CA PHE A 96 -4.49 0.04 -1.35
C PHE A 96 -5.34 -0.35 -0.14
N ALA A 97 -6.35 0.45 0.21
CA ALA A 97 -7.04 0.36 1.48
C ALA A 97 -8.37 -0.38 1.39
N ARG A 98 -8.62 -1.28 2.34
CA ARG A 98 -9.91 -1.99 2.44
C ARG A 98 -11.07 -1.03 2.67
N SER A 99 -10.84 0.06 3.41
CA SER A 99 -11.88 1.04 3.72
C SER A 99 -12.48 1.71 2.48
N ALA A 100 -11.84 1.66 1.32
CA ALA A 100 -12.42 2.17 0.08
C ALA A 100 -13.70 1.42 -0.34
N TYR A 101 -13.88 0.18 0.11
CA TYR A 101 -15.05 -0.66 -0.18
C TYR A 101 -15.94 -0.77 1.06
N SER A 102 -16.85 0.18 1.27
CA SER A 102 -17.63 0.26 2.53
C SER A 102 -18.61 -0.88 2.75
N SER A 103 -19.19 -1.41 1.67
CA SER A 103 -20.32 -2.35 1.72
C SER A 103 -19.93 -3.81 1.87
N ALA A 104 -18.68 -4.16 1.57
CA ALA A 104 -18.24 -5.56 1.54
C ALA A 104 -16.78 -5.68 1.95
N MET A 105 -16.51 -6.64 2.84
CA MET A 105 -15.15 -6.97 3.26
C MET A 105 -14.58 -8.08 2.36
N PRO A 106 -13.43 -7.87 1.69
CA PRO A 106 -12.79 -8.93 0.93
C PRO A 106 -12.26 -10.01 1.89
N LEU A 107 -12.86 -11.21 1.81
CA LEU A 107 -12.49 -12.39 2.60
C LEU A 107 -11.10 -12.94 2.23
N ALA A 108 -10.77 -12.93 0.93
CA ALA A 108 -9.45 -13.29 0.44
C ALA A 108 -8.66 -12.03 0.11
N ARG A 109 -7.40 -11.95 0.57
CA ARG A 109 -6.45 -11.01 -0.03
C ARG A 109 -6.18 -11.50 -1.46
N THR A 110 -6.23 -10.61 -2.46
CA THR A 110 -5.83 -10.94 -3.84
C THR A 110 -4.41 -11.52 -3.88
N THR A 111 -3.55 -11.15 -2.93
CA THR A 111 -2.23 -11.77 -2.75
C THR A 111 -2.31 -13.27 -2.49
N MET A 112 -3.37 -13.83 -1.91
CA MET A 112 -3.50 -15.28 -1.73
C MET A 112 -3.64 -16.02 -3.06
N ILE A 113 -4.37 -15.46 -4.02
CA ILE A 113 -4.53 -16.04 -5.36
C ILE A 113 -3.21 -15.91 -6.13
N THR A 114 -2.56 -14.75 -6.04
CA THR A 114 -1.25 -14.54 -6.65
C THR A 114 -0.18 -15.43 -6.01
N GLU A 115 -0.14 -15.53 -4.67
CA GLU A 115 0.78 -16.38 -3.92
C GLU A 115 0.51 -17.86 -4.15
N SER A 116 -0.75 -18.29 -4.27
CA SER A 116 -1.09 -19.67 -4.61
C SER A 116 -0.66 -20.00 -6.04
N HIS A 117 -0.89 -19.10 -6.98
CA HIS A 117 -0.41 -19.23 -8.35
C HIS A 117 1.13 -19.31 -8.40
N TRP A 118 1.83 -18.40 -7.71
CA TRP A 118 3.29 -18.45 -7.58
C TRP A 118 3.79 -19.68 -6.83
N ARG A 119 3.02 -20.23 -5.87
CA ARG A 119 3.35 -21.47 -5.18
C ARG A 119 3.27 -22.65 -6.14
N VAL A 120 2.23 -22.75 -6.96
CA VAL A 120 2.07 -23.78 -8.00
C VAL A 120 3.23 -23.68 -9.01
N LEU A 121 3.52 -22.48 -9.51
CA LEU A 121 4.66 -22.23 -10.39
C LEU A 121 5.98 -22.68 -9.77
N LYS A 122 6.25 -22.27 -8.53
CA LYS A 122 7.45 -22.69 -7.82
C LYS A 122 7.47 -24.20 -7.61
N TYR A 123 6.38 -24.84 -7.22
CA TYR A 123 6.41 -26.28 -6.94
C TYR A 123 6.62 -27.11 -8.21
N ASN A 124 5.90 -26.78 -9.28
CA ASN A 124 5.93 -27.54 -10.54
C ASN A 124 7.21 -27.30 -11.35
N TYR A 125 7.79 -26.10 -11.28
CA TYR A 125 8.93 -25.73 -12.15
C TYR A 125 10.27 -25.57 -11.42
N LYS A 126 10.29 -25.45 -10.07
CA LYS A 126 11.55 -25.37 -9.29
C LYS A 126 12.30 -26.69 -9.25
N TYR A 127 11.61 -27.84 -9.33
CA TYR A 127 12.27 -29.15 -9.26
C TYR A 127 13.29 -29.34 -10.40
N ASN A 128 13.00 -28.80 -11.58
CA ASN A 128 13.87 -28.89 -12.75
C ASN A 128 14.84 -27.72 -12.89
N TYR A 129 14.54 -26.57 -12.29
CA TYR A 129 15.32 -25.34 -12.45
C TYR A 129 15.45 -24.59 -11.11
N ASN A 130 16.57 -24.77 -10.43
CA ASN A 130 16.88 -23.96 -9.25
C ASN A 130 17.33 -22.57 -9.71
N ARG A 131 16.54 -21.52 -9.40
CA ARG A 131 16.75 -20.13 -9.85
C ARG A 131 16.80 -19.98 -11.39
N PRO A 132 15.67 -20.19 -12.10
CA PRO A 132 15.62 -19.98 -13.54
C PRO A 132 15.99 -18.52 -13.89
N ARG A 133 16.72 -18.34 -15.00
CA ARG A 133 16.94 -17.01 -15.59
C ARG A 133 15.58 -16.39 -15.97
N LEU A 134 15.50 -15.06 -15.95
CA LEU A 134 14.26 -14.33 -16.23
C LEU A 134 13.61 -14.76 -17.56
N ASP A 135 14.43 -14.91 -18.61
CA ASP A 135 13.99 -15.34 -19.94
C ASP A 135 13.35 -16.73 -19.95
N ARG A 136 13.83 -17.65 -19.11
CA ARG A 136 13.25 -18.99 -19.00
C ARG A 136 11.93 -18.96 -18.24
N LEU A 137 11.82 -18.10 -17.23
CA LEU A 137 10.57 -17.89 -16.50
C LEU A 137 9.50 -17.28 -17.42
N THR A 138 9.85 -16.28 -18.23
CA THR A 138 8.91 -15.67 -19.18
C THR A 138 8.47 -16.65 -20.25
N GLN A 139 9.38 -17.49 -20.77
CA GLN A 139 9.02 -18.57 -21.69
C GLN A 139 8.00 -19.54 -21.07
N ILE A 140 8.24 -20.03 -19.85
CA ILE A 140 7.31 -20.94 -19.15
C ILE A 140 5.94 -20.29 -18.96
N LEU A 141 5.92 -19.01 -18.55
CA LEU A 141 4.67 -18.28 -18.36
C LEU A 141 3.87 -18.18 -19.67
N VAL A 142 4.52 -17.83 -20.79
CA VAL A 142 3.85 -17.61 -22.08
C VAL A 142 3.45 -18.91 -22.75
N GLU A 143 4.33 -19.93 -22.76
CA GLU A 143 4.10 -21.17 -23.52
C GLU A 143 3.28 -22.21 -22.74
N GLN A 144 3.25 -22.16 -21.41
CA GLN A 144 2.69 -23.25 -20.60
C GLN A 144 1.59 -22.82 -19.61
N LEU A 145 1.48 -21.53 -19.30
CA LEU A 145 0.46 -21.04 -18.35
C LEU A 145 -0.59 -20.12 -18.97
N VAL A 146 -0.26 -19.42 -20.06
CA VAL A 146 -1.28 -18.70 -20.82
C VAL A 146 -2.11 -19.75 -21.58
N PRO A 147 -3.44 -19.79 -21.41
CA PRO A 147 -4.28 -20.70 -22.19
C PRO A 147 -4.16 -20.36 -23.68
N ASP A 148 -4.04 -21.38 -24.53
CA ASP A 148 -4.20 -21.19 -25.97
C ASP A 148 -5.63 -20.69 -26.23
N PHE A 149 -5.75 -19.52 -26.86
CA PHE A 149 -7.02 -18.92 -27.26
C PHE A 149 -7.54 -19.54 -28.56
#